data_AF-X6DNI9-F1
#
_entry.id   AF-X6DNI9-F1
#
_cell.length_a   1.000
_cell.length_b   1.000
_cell.length_c   1.000
_cell.angle_alpha   90.00
_cell.angle_beta   90.00
_cell.angle_gamma   90.00
#
_symmetry.space_group_name_H-M   'P 1'
#
loop_
_entity.id
_entity.type
_entity.pdbx_description
1 polymer ?
#
loop_
_entity_poly.entity_id
_entity_poly.type
_entity_poly.pdbx_seq_one_letter_code
_entity_poly.pdbx_strand_id
1 'polypeptide(L)'
;MKSGQIGPKGNQPNLPLVVEKEREIDGVIMGVLSDGTPYLNQRGLAALCDVQNAHIGTISSQWNDVDQKPRIQRIKAILEKVGKVPATAHIEVSHRGVTHYCYPADVSLAIMEYYAIDAGVNVSEKARDNYRILAGSRLRDMIYSQVGYDPRRGKD
;
A
#
# COMPACT_ATOMS: atom_id res chain seq x y z
N MET A 1 10.71 -53.45 -12.78
CA MET A 1 9.51 -52.62 -13.05
C MET A 1 9.55 -51.38 -12.16
N LYS A 2 9.36 -50.19 -12.77
CA LYS A 2 9.12 -48.83 -12.22
C LYS A 2 10.25 -48.23 -11.36
N SER A 3 11.10 -47.33 -11.86
CA SER A 3 10.87 -45.93 -12.34
C SER A 3 10.40 -44.98 -11.24
N GLY A 4 11.20 -43.95 -10.96
CA GLY A 4 10.81 -42.83 -10.09
C GLY A 4 11.95 -41.83 -9.90
N GLN A 5 12.40 -41.18 -10.97
CA GLN A 5 13.24 -39.98 -10.88
C GLN A 5 12.49 -38.90 -10.10
N ILE A 6 13.09 -38.41 -9.02
CA ILE A 6 12.65 -37.22 -8.30
C ILE A 6 13.37 -36.05 -8.97
N GLY A 7 12.73 -35.42 -9.95
CA GLY A 7 13.22 -34.17 -10.53
C GLY A 7 13.29 -33.06 -9.47
N PRO A 8 14.26 -32.14 -9.54
CA PRO A 8 14.36 -31.06 -8.57
C PRO A 8 13.13 -30.18 -8.68
N LYS A 9 12.44 -29.95 -7.54
CA LYS A 9 11.45 -28.87 -7.42
C LYS A 9 12.18 -27.57 -7.71
N GLY A 10 11.93 -26.98 -8.87
CA GLY A 10 12.48 -25.69 -9.25
C GLY A 10 12.06 -24.66 -8.21
N ASN A 11 13.00 -24.26 -7.37
CA ASN A 11 12.84 -23.12 -6.48
C ASN A 11 13.01 -21.88 -7.36
N GLN A 12 11.95 -21.46 -8.06
CA GLN A 12 12.01 -20.22 -8.82
C GLN A 12 12.31 -19.09 -7.82
N PRO A 13 13.42 -18.35 -7.99
CA PRO A 13 13.67 -17.19 -7.14
C PRO A 13 12.53 -16.20 -7.34
N ASN A 14 11.87 -15.81 -6.25
CA ASN A 14 10.87 -14.75 -6.27
C ASN A 14 11.57 -13.48 -6.81
N LEU A 15 11.21 -13.04 -8.00
CA LEU A 15 11.81 -11.85 -8.60
C LEU A 15 11.50 -10.64 -7.70
N PRO A 16 12.47 -9.73 -7.49
CA PRO A 16 12.20 -8.54 -6.71
C PRO A 16 11.09 -7.72 -7.39
N LEU A 17 10.13 -7.25 -6.60
CA LEU A 17 9.08 -6.37 -7.10
C LEU A 17 9.69 -5.09 -7.67
N VAL A 18 9.18 -4.66 -8.82
CA VAL A 18 9.57 -3.39 -9.46
C VAL A 18 8.34 -2.54 -9.71
N VAL A 19 8.53 -1.24 -9.88
CA VAL A 19 7.48 -0.32 -10.33
C VAL A 19 7.20 -0.61 -11.81
N GLU A 20 5.99 -1.09 -12.12
CA GLU A 20 5.56 -1.34 -13.50
C GLU A 20 4.98 -0.09 -14.14
N LYS A 21 4.13 0.64 -13.40
CA LYS A 21 3.51 1.90 -13.81
C LYS A 21 3.55 2.89 -12.65
N GLU A 22 3.81 4.16 -12.94
CA GLU A 22 3.77 5.25 -11.97
C GLU A 22 3.32 6.54 -12.65
N ARG A 23 2.56 7.35 -11.91
CA ARG A 23 2.17 8.69 -12.34
C ARG A 23 2.02 9.61 -11.13
N GLU A 24 2.33 10.89 -11.34
CA GLU A 24 1.98 11.97 -10.42
C GLU A 24 0.76 12.72 -10.96
N ILE A 25 -0.26 12.89 -10.10
CA ILE A 25 -1.48 13.64 -10.40
C ILE A 25 -1.75 14.57 -9.22
N ASP A 26 -1.78 15.87 -9.48
CA ASP A 26 -2.02 16.91 -8.47
C ASP A 26 -1.12 16.77 -7.22
N GLY A 27 0.15 16.39 -7.43
CA GLY A 27 1.14 16.18 -6.35
C GLY A 27 1.03 14.83 -5.63
N VAL A 28 0.11 13.96 -6.03
CA VAL A 28 -0.07 12.61 -5.50
C VAL A 28 0.57 11.61 -6.45
N ILE A 29 1.67 11.00 -6.00
CA ILE A 29 2.33 9.92 -6.73
C ILE A 29 1.67 8.59 -6.37
N MET A 30 1.25 7.87 -7.40
CA MET A 30 0.62 6.56 -7.32
C MET A 30 1.16 5.63 -8.40
N GLY A 31 1.07 4.33 -8.19
CA GLY A 31 1.61 3.36 -9.12
C GLY A 31 1.07 1.95 -8.94
N VAL A 32 1.61 1.07 -9.75
CA VAL A 32 1.35 -0.37 -9.73
C VAL A 32 2.68 -1.09 -9.78
N LEU A 33 2.88 -2.04 -8.86
CA LEU A 33 4.04 -2.93 -8.84
C LEU A 33 3.89 -4.06 -9.87
N SER A 34 4.98 -4.73 -10.19
CA SER A 34 5.04 -5.82 -11.19
C SER A 34 4.16 -7.05 -10.88
N ASP A 35 3.63 -7.16 -9.66
CA ASP A 35 2.65 -8.18 -9.27
C ASP A 35 1.19 -7.68 -9.35
N GLY A 36 0.98 -6.46 -9.83
CA GLY A 36 -0.32 -5.79 -9.91
C GLY A 36 -0.74 -5.04 -8.65
N THR A 37 0.09 -4.99 -7.60
CA THR A 37 -0.23 -4.28 -6.36
C THR A 37 -0.34 -2.77 -6.61
N PRO A 38 -1.52 -2.16 -6.44
CA PRO A 38 -1.69 -0.71 -6.52
C PRO A 38 -1.15 -0.05 -5.24
N TYR A 39 -0.47 1.09 -5.38
CA TYR A 39 0.11 1.78 -4.24
C TYR A 39 0.03 3.31 -4.35
N LEU A 40 0.08 3.97 -3.20
CA LEU A 40 0.46 5.37 -3.07
C LEU A 40 1.88 5.45 -2.51
N ASN A 41 2.65 6.46 -2.91
CA ASN A 41 3.89 6.72 -2.18
C ASN A 41 3.62 7.47 -0.87
N GLN A 42 4.63 7.56 0.00
CA GLN A 42 4.49 8.21 1.31
C GLN A 42 3.98 9.66 1.22
N ARG A 43 4.43 10.42 0.22
CA ARG A 43 4.06 11.84 0.04
C ARG A 43 2.61 11.98 -0.44
N GLY A 44 2.20 11.16 -1.38
CA GLY A 44 0.83 11.10 -1.88
C GLY A 44 -0.15 10.72 -0.78
N LEU A 45 0.17 9.68 0.01
CA LEU A 45 -0.66 9.29 1.15
C LEU A 45 -0.76 10.40 2.21
N ALA A 46 0.35 11.05 2.53
CA ALA A 46 0.35 12.20 3.46
C ALA A 46 -0.55 13.34 2.96
N ALA A 47 -0.48 13.65 1.66
CA ALA A 47 -1.28 14.70 1.03
C ALA A 47 -2.79 14.39 1.05
N LEU A 48 -3.18 13.13 0.84
CA LEU A 48 -4.58 12.70 0.92
C LEU A 48 -5.12 12.72 2.37
N CYS A 49 -4.26 12.47 3.35
CA CYS A 49 -4.62 12.51 4.77
C CYS A 49 -4.53 13.92 5.38
N ASP A 50 -3.94 14.90 4.68
CA ASP A 50 -3.64 16.24 5.19
C ASP A 50 -2.72 16.23 6.43
N VAL A 51 -1.69 15.40 6.40
CA VAL A 51 -0.73 15.28 7.50
C VAL A 51 0.69 15.47 7.01
N GLN A 52 1.61 15.72 7.94
CA GLN A 52 3.02 15.79 7.62
C GLN A 52 3.53 14.43 7.11
N ASN A 53 4.39 14.44 6.10
CA ASN A 53 4.98 13.22 5.54
C ASN A 53 5.70 12.36 6.60
N ALA A 54 6.30 13.00 7.60
CA ALA A 54 6.95 12.33 8.73
C ALA A 54 5.99 11.46 9.56
N HIS A 55 4.70 11.82 9.66
CA HIS A 55 3.71 11.01 10.37
C HIS A 55 3.47 9.67 9.68
N ILE A 56 3.40 9.65 8.35
CA ILE A 56 3.28 8.42 7.57
C ILE A 56 4.55 7.58 7.70
N GLY A 57 5.72 8.22 7.56
CA GLY A 57 7.01 7.54 7.76
C GLY A 57 7.16 6.90 9.14
N THR A 58 6.66 7.57 10.19
CA THR A 58 6.70 7.05 11.56
C THR A 58 5.75 5.86 11.75
N ILE A 59 4.56 5.88 11.13
CA ILE A 59 3.66 4.70 11.14
C ILE A 59 4.39 3.49 10.57
N SER A 60 5.10 3.67 9.46
CA SER A 60 5.81 2.56 8.84
C SER A 60 7.03 2.10 9.65
N SER A 61 7.86 3.04 10.13
CA SER A 61 9.06 2.69 10.90
C SER A 61 8.74 1.96 12.20
N GLN A 62 7.58 2.25 12.79
CA GLN A 62 7.10 1.65 14.05
C GLN A 62 6.18 0.45 13.82
N TRP A 63 5.95 0.03 12.57
CA TRP A 63 4.91 -0.96 12.23
C TRP A 63 5.06 -2.27 13.00
N ASN A 64 6.28 -2.66 13.32
CA ASN A 64 6.61 -3.93 13.99
C ASN A 64 7.23 -3.75 15.37
N ASP A 65 7.08 -2.57 15.98
CA ASP A 65 7.54 -2.34 17.35
C ASP A 65 6.87 -3.32 18.32
N VAL A 66 7.64 -3.82 19.29
CA VAL A 66 7.14 -4.72 20.36
C VAL A 66 6.09 -4.01 21.20
N ASP A 67 6.36 -2.75 21.57
CA ASP A 67 5.39 -1.86 22.23
C ASP A 67 4.60 -1.08 21.16
N GLN A 68 3.54 -1.70 20.67
CA GLN A 68 2.70 -1.13 19.61
C GLN A 68 2.00 0.15 20.05
N LYS A 69 2.24 1.25 19.33
CA LYS A 69 1.57 2.53 19.61
C LYS A 69 0.07 2.46 19.29
N PRO A 70 -0.81 3.14 20.06
CA PRO A 70 -2.27 3.07 19.86
C PRO A 70 -2.72 3.33 18.42
N ARG A 71 -2.09 4.29 17.72
CA ARG A 71 -2.39 4.57 16.31
C ARG A 71 -2.15 3.36 15.39
N ILE A 72 -1.07 2.62 15.61
CA ILE A 72 -0.71 1.47 14.76
C ILE A 72 -1.63 0.30 15.07
N GLN A 73 -1.93 0.07 16.35
CA GLN A 73 -2.94 -0.91 16.77
C GLN A 73 -4.27 -0.63 16.09
N ARG A 74 -4.69 0.65 16.04
CA ARG A 74 -5.95 1.04 15.41
C ARG A 74 -5.94 0.82 13.90
N ILE A 75 -4.87 1.21 13.20
CA ILE A 75 -4.72 0.98 11.75
C ILE A 75 -4.74 -0.53 11.45
N LYS A 76 -4.04 -1.34 12.24
CA LYS A 76 -4.05 -2.81 12.08
C LYS A 76 -5.44 -3.39 12.33
N ALA A 77 -6.16 -2.92 13.35
CA ALA A 77 -7.54 -3.33 13.60
C ALA A 77 -8.51 -2.95 12.47
N ILE A 78 -8.24 -1.87 11.72
CA ILE A 78 -8.98 -1.53 10.50
C ILE A 78 -8.65 -2.55 9.39
N LEU A 79 -7.36 -2.86 9.19
CA LEU A 79 -6.92 -3.85 8.20
C LEU A 79 -7.47 -5.25 8.46
N GLU A 80 -7.55 -5.69 9.72
CA GLU A 80 -8.12 -6.98 10.11
C GLU A 80 -9.59 -7.14 9.69
N LYS A 81 -10.36 -6.05 9.62
CA LYS A 81 -11.76 -6.09 9.20
C LYS A 81 -11.93 -6.29 7.70
N VAL A 82 -10.96 -5.85 6.90
CA VAL A 82 -11.01 -5.90 5.44
C VAL A 82 -10.19 -7.04 4.86
N GLY A 83 -9.30 -7.65 5.64
CA GLY A 83 -8.47 -8.77 5.22
C GLY A 83 -7.34 -9.07 6.19
N LYS A 84 -6.17 -9.38 5.63
CA LYS A 84 -4.98 -9.73 6.41
C LYS A 84 -4.12 -8.49 6.64
N VAL A 85 -3.61 -8.33 7.87
CA VAL A 85 -2.59 -7.32 8.17
C VAL A 85 -1.27 -7.71 7.50
N PRO A 86 -0.68 -6.83 6.66
CA PRO A 86 0.61 -7.09 6.05
C PRO A 86 1.74 -7.00 7.08
N ALA A 87 2.83 -7.70 6.80
CA ALA A 87 4.01 -7.72 7.67
C ALA A 87 4.73 -6.36 7.76
N THR A 88 4.55 -5.50 6.77
CA THR A 88 5.08 -4.13 6.69
C THR A 88 3.99 -3.18 6.20
N ALA A 89 4.10 -1.89 6.54
CA ALA A 89 3.16 -0.88 6.05
C ALA A 89 3.41 -0.47 4.58
N HIS A 90 4.64 -0.65 4.10
CA HIS A 90 5.03 -0.40 2.72
C HIS A 90 5.90 -1.52 2.16
N ILE A 91 6.00 -1.53 0.84
CA ILE A 91 6.97 -2.32 0.07
C ILE A 91 8.07 -1.37 -0.40
N GLU A 92 9.33 -1.72 -0.14
CA GLU A 92 10.47 -0.96 -0.63
C GLU A 92 10.87 -1.46 -2.01
N VAL A 93 10.95 -0.54 -2.97
CA VAL A 93 11.34 -0.84 -4.34
C VAL A 93 12.42 0.14 -4.77
N SER A 94 13.52 -0.37 -5.33
CA SER A 94 14.50 0.48 -6.00
C SER A 94 13.98 0.85 -7.38
N HIS A 95 13.77 2.13 -7.64
CA HIS A 95 13.33 2.65 -8.92
C HIS A 95 14.17 3.87 -9.30
N ARG A 96 14.82 3.84 -10.47
CA ARG A 96 15.67 4.94 -10.98
C ARG A 96 16.74 5.41 -9.99
N GLY A 97 17.34 4.47 -9.23
CA GLY A 97 18.40 4.77 -8.26
C GLY A 97 17.91 5.35 -6.93
N VAL A 98 16.59 5.44 -6.72
CA VAL A 98 15.98 5.91 -5.47
C VAL A 98 15.15 4.79 -4.85
N THR A 99 15.10 4.73 -3.53
CA THR A 99 14.19 3.81 -2.81
C THR A 99 12.81 4.43 -2.72
N HIS A 100 11.82 3.74 -3.28
CA HIS A 100 10.41 4.11 -3.23
C HIS A 100 9.72 3.32 -2.12
N TYR A 101 9.05 4.04 -1.22
CA TYR A 101 8.16 3.47 -0.21
C TYR A 101 6.75 3.38 -0.76
N CYS A 102 6.37 2.18 -1.21
CA CYS A 102 5.11 1.90 -1.88
C CYS A 102 4.10 1.39 -0.86
N TYR A 103 3.15 2.21 -0.43
CA TYR A 103 2.09 1.84 0.51
C TYR A 103 0.94 1.21 -0.27
N PRO A 104 0.66 -0.10 -0.10
CA PRO A 104 -0.44 -0.76 -0.81
C PRO A 104 -1.78 -0.07 -0.58
N ALA A 105 -2.72 -0.18 -1.52
CA ALA A 105 -3.99 0.55 -1.47
C ALA A 105 -4.83 0.25 -0.22
N ASP A 106 -4.82 -1.00 0.26
CA ASP A 106 -5.49 -1.40 1.52
C ASP A 106 -4.86 -0.72 2.75
N VAL A 107 -3.52 -0.71 2.85
CA VAL A 107 -2.80 0.02 3.91
C VAL A 107 -3.07 1.52 3.82
N SER A 108 -3.06 2.07 2.61
CA SER A 108 -3.36 3.48 2.35
C SER A 108 -4.77 3.85 2.81
N LEU A 109 -5.77 3.01 2.52
CA LEU A 109 -7.15 3.21 2.97
C LEU A 109 -7.27 3.11 4.48
N ALA A 110 -6.61 2.15 5.13
CA ALA A 110 -6.66 2.01 6.57
C ALA A 110 -6.02 3.19 7.31
N ILE A 111 -4.90 3.71 6.80
CA ILE A 111 -4.27 4.92 7.34
C ILE A 111 -5.18 6.14 7.12
N MET A 112 -5.80 6.25 5.94
CA MET A 112 -6.73 7.34 5.64
C MET A 112 -7.99 7.27 6.52
N GLU A 113 -8.54 6.09 6.75
CA GLU A 113 -9.68 5.86 7.66
C GLU A 113 -9.33 6.27 9.10
N TYR A 114 -8.14 5.90 9.57
CA TYR A 114 -7.66 6.31 10.89
C TYR A 114 -7.65 7.84 11.03
N TYR A 115 -7.08 8.56 10.06
CA TYR A 115 -7.10 10.03 10.09
C TYR A 115 -8.49 10.62 9.83
N ALA A 116 -9.39 9.91 9.16
CA ALA A 116 -10.76 10.35 8.95
C ALA A 116 -11.64 10.25 10.21
N ILE A 117 -11.37 9.30 11.10
CA ILE A 117 -12.32 8.88 12.15
C ILE A 117 -11.68 8.79 13.54
N ASP A 118 -10.50 8.17 13.66
CA ASP A 118 -9.99 7.66 14.94
C ASP A 118 -8.74 8.38 15.46
N ALA A 119 -8.21 9.37 14.73
CA ALA A 119 -6.97 10.06 15.09
C ALA A 119 -7.10 11.10 16.24
N GLY A 120 -8.25 11.12 16.93
CA GLY A 120 -8.53 12.04 18.03
C GLY A 120 -8.46 13.49 17.58
N VAL A 121 -7.63 14.30 18.26
CA VAL A 121 -7.40 15.71 17.89
C VAL A 121 -6.77 15.89 16.50
N ASN A 122 -6.20 14.83 15.93
CA ASN A 122 -5.59 14.84 14.60
C ASN A 122 -6.52 14.30 13.51
N VAL A 123 -7.83 14.20 13.78
CA VAL A 123 -8.80 13.88 12.73
C VAL A 123 -8.77 14.97 11.66
N SER A 124 -8.69 14.53 10.40
CA SER A 124 -8.56 15.38 9.22
C SER A 124 -9.84 15.33 8.40
N GLU A 125 -10.43 16.51 8.18
CA GLU A 125 -11.62 16.65 7.33
C GLU A 125 -11.33 16.23 5.88
N LYS A 126 -10.16 16.60 5.36
CA LYS A 126 -9.72 16.19 4.02
C LYS A 126 -9.52 14.67 3.94
N ALA A 127 -8.94 14.03 4.96
CA ALA A 127 -8.85 12.57 5.00
C ALA A 127 -10.23 11.92 4.99
N ARG A 128 -11.19 12.47 5.74
CA ARG A 128 -12.57 11.99 5.80
C ARG A 128 -13.29 12.09 4.46
N ASP A 129 -13.16 13.22 3.76
CA ASP A 129 -13.81 13.41 2.47
C ASP A 129 -13.17 12.53 1.38
N ASN A 130 -11.84 12.44 1.36
CA ASN A 130 -11.13 11.51 0.48
C ASN A 130 -11.49 10.06 0.77
N TYR A 131 -11.55 9.64 2.05
CA TYR A 131 -11.93 8.28 2.42
C TYR A 131 -13.34 7.94 1.93
N ARG A 132 -14.31 8.84 2.09
CA ARG A 132 -15.69 8.63 1.58
C ARG A 132 -15.73 8.39 0.07
N ILE A 133 -14.87 9.06 -0.69
CA ILE A 133 -14.78 8.94 -2.15
C ILE A 133 -14.01 7.67 -2.55
N LEU A 134 -12.97 7.30 -1.80
CA LEU A 134 -11.96 6.31 -2.21
C LEU A 134 -12.13 4.93 -1.54
N ALA A 135 -12.97 4.81 -0.50
CA ALA A 135 -13.19 3.56 0.21
C ALA A 135 -13.73 2.41 -0.69
N GLY A 136 -13.65 1.19 -0.18
CA GLY A 136 -13.95 -0.02 -0.94
C GLY A 136 -12.90 -0.26 -2.03
N SER A 137 -13.33 -0.55 -3.26
CA SER A 137 -12.40 -0.76 -4.38
C SER A 137 -11.95 0.54 -5.07
N ARG A 138 -12.55 1.69 -4.71
CA ARG A 138 -12.42 2.93 -5.50
C ARG A 138 -11.01 3.48 -5.54
N LEU A 139 -10.23 3.39 -4.46
CA LEU A 139 -8.81 3.80 -4.49
C LEU A 139 -8.02 2.98 -5.51
N ARG A 140 -8.16 1.65 -5.47
CA ARG A 140 -7.48 0.75 -6.42
C ARG A 140 -7.92 1.05 -7.85
N ASP A 141 -9.22 1.13 -8.08
CA ASP A 141 -9.78 1.32 -9.41
C ASP A 141 -9.35 2.69 -9.99
N MET A 142 -9.29 3.73 -9.13
CA MET A 142 -8.72 5.03 -9.46
C MET A 142 -7.24 4.91 -9.84
N ILE A 143 -6.40 4.26 -9.02
CA ILE A 143 -4.97 4.11 -9.31
C ILE A 143 -4.77 3.41 -10.65
N TYR A 144 -5.43 2.26 -10.88
CA TYR A 144 -5.37 1.53 -12.14
C TYR A 144 -5.78 2.38 -13.34
N SER A 145 -6.90 3.09 -13.24
CA SER A 145 -7.37 3.99 -14.30
C SER A 145 -6.36 5.10 -14.59
N GLN A 146 -5.80 5.73 -13.56
CA GLN A 146 -4.94 6.90 -13.69
C GLN A 146 -3.57 6.57 -14.28
N VAL A 147 -3.05 5.38 -13.98
CA VAL A 147 -1.77 4.89 -14.53
C VAL A 147 -1.93 4.07 -15.82
N GLY A 148 -3.17 3.85 -16.27
CA GLY A 148 -3.48 3.09 -17.48
C GLY A 148 -3.16 1.58 -17.36
N TYR A 149 -3.38 1.01 -16.18
CA TYR A 149 -3.16 -0.42 -15.90
C TYR A 149 -4.48 -1.21 -16.01
N ASP A 150 -4.46 -2.32 -16.76
CA ASP A 150 -5.59 -3.28 -16.79
C ASP A 150 -5.23 -4.52 -15.97
N PRO A 151 -5.85 -4.71 -14.78
CA PRO A 151 -5.53 -5.85 -13.90
C PRO A 151 -5.94 -7.22 -14.47
N ARG A 152 -6.66 -7.26 -15.61
CA ARG A 152 -7.05 -8.50 -16.28
C ARG A 152 -6.04 -8.97 -17.31
N ARG A 153 -5.09 -8.11 -17.71
CA ARG A 153 -4.16 -8.37 -18.82
C ARG A 153 -2.99 -9.31 -18.45
N GLY A 154 -2.90 -9.77 -17.20
CA GLY A 154 -1.83 -10.63 -16.69
C GLY A 154 -2.19 -12.11 -16.50
N LYS A 155 -3.21 -12.63 -17.20
CA LYS A 155 -3.58 -14.06 -17.18
C LYS A 155 -3.63 -14.61 -18.61
N ASP A 156 -2.48 -14.66 -19.27
CA ASP A 156 -2.28 -15.43 -20.50
C ASP A 156 -1.33 -16.60 -20.22
#